data_AF-A0A401Q0S6-F1
#
_entry.id   AF-A0A401Q0S6-F1
#
_cell.length_a   1.000
_cell.length_b   1.000
_cell.length_c   1.000
_cell.angle_alpha   90.00
_cell.angle_beta   90.00
_cell.angle_gamma   90.00
#
_symmetry.space_group_name_H-M   'P 1'
#
loop_
_entity.id
_entity.type
_entity.pdbx_description
1 polymer ?
#
loop_
_entity_poly.entity_id
_entity_poly.type
_entity_poly.pdbx_seq_one_letter_code
_entity_poly.pdbx_strand_id
1 'polypeptide(L)'
;ASLVQIVHNYASLSRKAREFPSQLDDLSPTLLKKDYKDLELMNTTNDVVQRLLSLEMATRVIAILTAKIRNYQEHLQVHRKDKTHKRYMLMAIDRRKKLLKYLRRTRYNVFENVCTQLGIQYTFPPEYYRKVTQRWAAKKAFCIRVFQEVKKLRAAEQQKQKVAAAEKGQPVSKKASDGTAV
;
A
#
# COMPACT_ATOMS: atom_id res chain seq x y z
N ALA A 1 -21.41 -13.04 38.06
CA ALA A 1 -20.78 -11.71 38.00
C ALA A 1 -21.87 -10.68 37.70
N SER A 2 -22.08 -9.71 38.60
CA SER A 2 -23.26 -8.84 38.57
C SER A 2 -23.22 -7.85 37.40
N LEU A 3 -24.39 -7.51 36.83
CA LEU A 3 -24.56 -6.43 35.84
C LEU A 3 -23.98 -5.09 36.33
N VAL A 4 -23.86 -4.91 37.65
CA VAL A 4 -23.28 -3.71 38.28
C VAL A 4 -21.76 -3.62 38.04
N GLN A 5 -21.03 -4.73 37.98
CA GLN A 5 -19.60 -4.72 37.60
C GLN A 5 -19.38 -4.32 36.13
N ILE A 6 -20.35 -4.55 35.25
CA ILE A 6 -20.26 -4.17 33.83
C ILE A 6 -20.44 -2.66 33.67
N VAL A 7 -21.31 -2.05 34.47
CA VAL A 7 -21.58 -0.60 34.43
C VAL A 7 -20.41 0.21 35.03
N HIS A 8 -19.69 -0.32 36.02
CA HIS A 8 -18.58 0.42 36.64
C HIS A 8 -17.35 0.60 35.71
N ASN A 9 -17.19 -0.27 34.69
CA ASN A 9 -16.10 -0.20 33.70
C ASN A 9 -16.42 0.64 32.45
N TYR A 10 -17.52 1.41 32.44
CA TYR A 10 -17.87 2.31 31.32
C TYR A 10 -17.08 3.62 31.30
N ALA A 11 -16.37 3.96 32.38
CA ALA A 11 -15.36 5.00 32.32
C ALA A 11 -14.11 4.39 31.68
N SER A 12 -14.01 4.48 30.35
CA SER A 12 -12.75 4.24 29.67
C SER A 12 -11.68 5.05 30.39
N LEU A 13 -10.74 4.38 31.05
CA LEU A 13 -9.46 4.98 31.44
C LEU A 13 -9.00 5.77 30.23
N SER A 14 -9.02 7.10 30.32
CA SER A 14 -8.51 7.97 29.27
C SER A 14 -7.11 7.46 29.01
N ARG A 15 -6.91 6.76 27.88
CA ARG A 15 -5.60 6.23 27.54
C ARG A 15 -4.73 7.46 27.47
N LYS A 16 -3.85 7.63 28.47
CA LYS A 16 -2.81 8.65 28.46
C LYS A 16 -2.22 8.64 27.05
N ALA A 17 -2.26 9.78 26.36
CA ALA A 17 -1.78 9.85 25.00
C ALA A 17 -0.37 9.25 25.00
N ARG A 18 -0.18 8.18 24.23
CA ARG A 18 1.13 7.55 24.11
C ARG A 18 2.02 8.61 23.47
N GLU A 19 3.03 9.09 24.19
CA GLU A 19 4.07 9.93 23.61
C GLU A 19 4.78 9.06 22.58
N PHE A 20 4.54 9.37 21.31
CA PHE A 20 5.26 8.73 20.23
C PHE A 20 6.56 9.49 20.11
N PRO A 21 7.73 8.85 20.26
CA PRO A 21 8.99 9.50 19.91
C PRO A 21 8.88 9.90 18.44
N SER A 22 9.02 11.19 18.14
CA SER A 22 8.99 11.63 16.75
C SER A 22 10.19 10.98 16.04
N GLN A 23 10.03 10.59 14.77
CA GLN A 23 11.16 10.03 14.01
C GLN A 23 12.22 11.10 13.69
N LEU A 24 11.98 12.34 14.10
CA LEU A 24 12.84 13.51 13.92
C LEU A 24 13.43 14.02 15.25
N ASP A 25 13.00 13.50 16.41
CA ASP A 25 13.47 13.96 17.74
C ASP A 25 14.87 13.41 18.08
N ASP A 26 15.28 12.30 17.44
CA ASP A 26 16.62 11.74 17.57
C ASP A 26 17.68 12.48 16.73
N LEU A 27 17.28 13.51 15.96
CA LEU A 27 18.22 14.38 15.26
C LEU A 27 18.51 15.62 16.11
N SER A 28 19.64 15.57 16.82
CA SER A 28 20.24 16.72 17.52
C SER A 28 20.15 18.00 16.65
N PRO A 29 19.84 19.18 17.22
CA PRO A 29 19.74 20.46 16.48
C PRO A 29 20.99 20.81 15.66
N THR A 30 22.11 20.13 15.89
CA THR A 30 23.36 20.23 15.13
C THR A 30 23.28 19.59 13.73
N LEU A 31 22.27 18.75 13.42
CA LEU A 31 22.19 17.99 12.15
C LEU A 31 21.20 18.56 11.13
N LEU A 32 20.49 19.65 11.44
CA LEU A 32 19.64 20.36 10.47
C LEU A 32 20.47 21.35 9.61
N LYS A 33 21.50 20.79 8.96
CA LYS A 33 22.27 21.28 7.80
C LYS A 33 22.55 22.79 7.75
N LYS A 34 23.65 23.21 8.37
CA LYS A 34 24.42 24.41 7.97
C LYS A 34 25.81 24.10 7.38
N ASP A 35 26.16 22.85 7.08
CA ASP A 35 27.58 22.51 6.83
C ASP A 35 27.97 22.30 5.36
N TYR A 36 27.27 22.92 4.41
CA TYR A 36 27.65 22.84 2.98
C TYR A 36 27.76 24.20 2.30
N LYS A 37 27.63 25.29 3.07
CA LYS A 37 27.79 26.64 2.53
C LYS A 37 29.26 27.06 2.46
N ASP A 38 30.10 26.48 3.32
CA ASP A 38 31.50 26.89 3.51
C ASP A 38 32.51 25.90 2.92
N LEU A 39 32.08 24.92 2.11
CA LEU A 39 32.98 24.03 1.38
C LEU A 39 33.19 24.55 -0.05
N GLU A 40 34.35 25.16 -0.30
CA GLU A 40 34.79 25.66 -1.62
C GLU A 40 34.78 24.59 -2.73
N LEU A 41 34.65 23.32 -2.36
CA LEU A 41 34.58 22.17 -3.27
C LEU A 41 33.36 22.19 -4.22
N MET A 42 32.31 22.95 -3.90
CA MET A 42 31.11 23.11 -4.75
C MET A 42 31.35 23.98 -5.99
N ASN A 43 32.41 24.79 -6.00
CA ASN A 43 32.78 25.67 -7.12
C ASN A 43 33.70 24.96 -8.14
N THR A 44 34.25 23.79 -7.78
CA THR A 44 35.19 23.01 -8.59
C THR A 44 34.55 21.85 -9.36
N THR A 45 33.30 21.51 -9.12
CA THR A 45 32.65 20.41 -9.83
C THR A 45 32.03 20.89 -11.14
N ASN A 46 32.31 20.17 -12.24
CA ASN A 46 31.81 20.45 -13.59
C ASN A 46 30.31 20.80 -13.63
N ASP A 47 29.91 21.69 -14.55
CA ASP A 47 28.52 22.09 -14.82
C ASP A 47 27.55 20.90 -14.94
N VAL A 48 28.04 19.73 -15.37
CA VAL A 48 27.28 18.48 -15.47
C VAL A 48 26.92 17.91 -14.10
N VAL A 49 27.79 18.02 -13.10
CA VAL A 49 27.56 17.56 -11.71
C VAL A 49 26.59 18.51 -10.99
N GLN A 50 26.75 19.82 -11.17
CA GLN A 50 25.74 20.80 -10.74
C GLN A 50 24.41 20.56 -11.45
N ARG A 51 24.42 20.29 -12.77
CA ARG A 51 23.23 19.89 -13.52
C ARG A 51 22.69 18.54 -13.05
N LEU A 52 23.45 17.58 -12.55
CA LEU A 52 22.95 16.30 -12.03
C LEU A 52 22.31 16.45 -10.64
N LEU A 53 22.91 17.24 -9.75
CA LEU A 53 22.28 17.69 -8.50
C LEU A 53 21.04 18.58 -8.77
N SER A 54 21.00 19.24 -9.95
CA SER A 54 19.88 20.07 -10.41
C SER A 54 18.87 19.32 -11.31
N LEU A 55 19.21 18.20 -11.95
CA LEU A 55 18.37 17.48 -12.94
C LEU A 55 17.46 16.44 -12.30
N GLU A 56 17.52 16.28 -10.99
CA GLU A 56 16.46 15.60 -10.24
C GLU A 56 15.62 16.58 -9.41
N MET A 57 15.24 17.73 -10.00
CA MET A 57 14.28 18.65 -9.37
C MET A 57 13.00 17.93 -8.91
N ALA A 58 12.50 16.98 -9.71
CA ALA A 58 11.31 16.21 -9.36
C ALA A 58 11.54 15.32 -8.12
N THR A 59 12.67 14.62 -8.03
CA THR A 59 13.04 13.79 -6.87
C THR A 59 13.22 14.62 -5.61
N ARG A 60 13.93 15.76 -5.72
CA ARG A 60 14.13 16.70 -4.61
C ARG A 60 12.82 17.23 -4.05
N VAL A 61 11.89 17.63 -4.92
CA VAL A 61 10.57 18.12 -4.47
C VAL A 61 9.77 17.01 -3.77
N ILE A 62 9.85 15.77 -4.25
CA ILE A 62 9.18 14.62 -3.62
C ILE A 62 9.77 14.33 -2.23
N ALA A 63 11.09 14.43 -2.07
CA ALA A 63 11.76 14.28 -0.78
C ALA A 63 11.32 15.38 0.22
N ILE A 64 11.30 16.66 -0.21
CA ILE A 64 10.85 17.78 0.61
C ILE A 64 9.39 17.62 1.04
N LEU A 65 8.50 17.23 0.10
CA LEU A 65 7.09 16.98 0.41
C LEU A 65 6.93 15.82 1.40
N THR A 66 7.77 14.79 1.29
CA THR A 66 7.74 13.64 2.20
C THR A 66 8.17 14.04 3.61
N ALA A 67 9.22 14.85 3.76
CA ALA A 67 9.62 15.40 5.05
C ALA A 67 8.52 16.27 5.67
N LYS A 68 7.88 17.14 4.88
CA LYS A 68 6.73 17.96 5.35
C LYS A 68 5.55 17.10 5.81
N ILE A 69 5.23 16.03 5.09
CA ILE A 69 4.16 15.11 5.46
C ILE A 69 4.46 14.43 6.80
N ARG A 70 5.70 13.98 7.04
CA ARG A 70 6.11 13.38 8.32
C ARG A 70 5.96 14.38 9.48
N ASN A 71 6.44 15.61 9.30
CA ASN A 71 6.27 16.67 10.30
C ASN A 71 4.78 16.96 10.60
N TYR A 72 3.92 17.02 9.57
CA TYR A 72 2.48 17.20 9.79
C TYR A 72 1.83 15.99 10.49
N GLN A 73 2.31 14.77 10.24
CA GLN A 73 1.82 13.58 10.92
C GLN A 73 2.13 13.64 12.41
N GLU A 74 3.34 14.05 12.79
CA GLU A 74 3.75 14.23 14.19
C GLU A 74 2.91 15.33 14.87
N HIS A 75 2.79 16.51 14.23
CA HIS A 75 1.95 17.61 14.74
C HIS A 75 0.49 17.20 14.94
N LEU A 76 -0.12 16.48 14.00
CA LEU A 76 -1.53 16.07 14.08
C LEU A 76 -1.78 14.92 15.06
N GLN A 77 -0.75 14.15 15.41
CA GLN A 77 -0.85 13.14 16.48
C GLN A 77 -1.11 13.82 17.82
N VAL A 78 -0.38 14.92 18.09
CA VAL A 78 -0.55 15.75 19.29
C VAL A 78 -1.82 16.63 19.16
N HIS A 79 -1.96 17.36 18.05
CA HIS A 79 -3.01 18.34 17.81
C HIS A 79 -4.09 17.85 16.85
N ARG A 80 -4.86 16.84 17.29
CA ARG A 80 -5.89 16.18 16.46
C ARG A 80 -7.01 17.09 15.92
N LYS A 81 -7.26 18.22 16.60
CA LYS A 81 -8.34 19.16 16.25
C LYS A 81 -7.93 20.21 15.22
N ASP A 82 -6.64 20.29 14.86
CA ASP A 82 -6.14 21.26 13.88
C ASP A 82 -6.54 20.87 12.45
N LYS A 83 -7.56 21.56 11.92
CA LYS A 83 -8.08 21.31 10.57
C LYS A 83 -7.21 21.94 9.48
N THR A 84 -6.47 22.99 9.82
CA THR A 84 -5.66 23.77 8.87
C THR A 84 -4.44 22.95 8.45
N HIS A 85 -3.70 22.41 9.41
CA HIS A 85 -2.55 21.53 9.14
C HIS A 85 -2.98 20.22 8.47
N LYS A 86 -4.13 19.66 8.86
CA LYS A 86 -4.71 18.48 8.17
C LYS A 86 -4.98 18.76 6.69
N ARG A 87 -5.53 19.92 6.35
CA ARG A 87 -5.75 20.35 4.97
C ARG A 87 -4.43 20.48 4.21
N TYR A 88 -3.43 21.17 4.77
CA TYR A 88 -2.12 21.32 4.12
C TYR A 88 -1.40 19.99 3.90
N MET A 89 -1.49 19.07 4.86
CA MET A 89 -0.96 17.72 4.73
C MET A 89 -1.60 16.97 3.55
N LEU A 90 -2.93 17.02 3.43
CA LEU A 90 -3.65 16.39 2.30
C LEU A 90 -3.22 17.00 0.96
N MET A 91 -3.10 18.33 0.87
CA MET A 91 -2.62 19.01 -0.34
C MET A 91 -1.18 18.61 -0.70
N ALA A 92 -0.29 18.44 0.29
CA ALA A 92 1.07 17.96 0.08
C ALA A 92 1.11 16.51 -0.43
N ILE A 93 0.25 15.63 0.10
CA ILE A 93 0.09 14.25 -0.36
C ILE A 93 -0.33 14.22 -1.83
N ASP A 94 -1.33 15.02 -2.21
CA ASP A 94 -1.84 15.06 -3.58
C ASP A 94 -0.82 15.63 -4.57
N ARG A 95 -0.09 16.69 -4.17
CA ARG A 95 1.03 17.22 -4.96
C ARG A 95 2.12 16.17 -5.16
N ARG A 96 2.47 15.41 -4.11
CA ARG A 96 3.45 14.32 -4.18
C ARG A 96 2.98 13.21 -5.13
N LYS A 97 1.71 12.80 -5.05
CA LYS A 97 1.12 11.80 -5.96
C LYS A 97 1.15 12.26 -7.42
N LYS A 98 0.86 13.54 -7.68
CA LYS A 98 0.94 14.12 -9.04
C LYS A 98 2.36 14.06 -9.61
N LEU A 99 3.37 14.36 -8.79
CA LEU A 99 4.78 14.27 -9.19
C LEU A 99 5.22 12.83 -9.42
N LEU A 100 4.82 11.88 -8.56
CA LEU A 100 5.10 10.45 -8.77
C LEU A 100 4.44 9.93 -10.05
N LYS A 101 3.20 10.35 -10.35
CA LYS A 101 2.54 10.04 -11.63
C LYS A 101 3.32 10.58 -12.82
N TYR A 102 3.89 11.78 -12.70
CA TYR A 102 4.73 12.36 -13.75
C TYR A 102 6.04 11.60 -13.92
N LEU A 103 6.78 11.34 -12.84
CA LEU A 103 8.04 10.57 -12.88
C LEU A 103 7.85 9.19 -13.51
N ARG A 104 6.77 8.50 -13.14
CA ARG A 104 6.45 7.20 -13.72
C ARG A 104 6.23 7.23 -15.23
N ARG A 105 5.76 8.36 -15.79
CA ARG A 105 5.55 8.54 -17.24
C ARG A 105 6.83 8.90 -17.98
N THR A 106 7.78 9.58 -17.32
CA THR A 106 8.99 10.11 -17.96
C THR A 106 10.21 9.22 -17.74
N ARG A 107 10.49 8.82 -16.49
CA ARG A 107 11.69 8.06 -16.10
C ARG A 107 11.34 7.02 -15.05
N TYR A 108 11.12 5.79 -15.49
CA TYR A 108 10.70 4.70 -14.62
C TYR A 108 11.76 4.29 -13.59
N ASN A 109 13.04 4.19 -14.00
CA ASN A 109 14.14 3.79 -13.12
C ASN A 109 14.29 4.74 -11.91
N VAL A 110 14.18 6.06 -12.14
CA VAL A 110 14.22 7.07 -11.08
C VAL A 110 12.99 6.93 -10.16
N PHE A 111 11.81 6.71 -10.73
CA PHE A 111 10.59 6.50 -9.94
C PHE A 111 10.72 5.31 -8.98
N GLU A 112 11.26 4.18 -9.43
CA GLU A 112 11.47 3.01 -8.59
C GLU A 112 12.49 3.27 -7.46
N ASN A 113 13.62 3.91 -7.79
CA ASN A 113 14.64 4.31 -6.82
C ASN A 113 14.07 5.26 -5.75
N VAL A 114 13.23 6.22 -6.14
CA VAL A 114 12.61 7.16 -5.20
C VAL A 114 11.58 6.46 -4.30
N CYS A 115 10.79 5.54 -4.85
CA CYS A 115 9.82 4.77 -4.09
C CYS A 115 10.50 3.87 -3.05
N THR A 116 11.60 3.20 -3.41
CA THR A 116 12.38 2.35 -2.50
C THR A 116 13.09 3.18 -1.42
N GLN A 117 13.80 4.24 -1.79
CA GLN A 117 14.51 5.12 -0.85
C GLN A 117 13.60 5.80 0.19
N LEU A 118 12.42 6.26 -0.23
CA LEU A 118 11.49 6.96 0.65
C LEU A 118 10.47 6.03 1.34
N GLY A 119 10.46 4.73 1.00
CA GLY A 119 9.48 3.76 1.49
C GLY A 119 8.05 4.06 1.06
N ILE A 120 7.85 4.57 -0.16
CA ILE A 120 6.53 4.99 -0.66
C ILE A 120 5.94 3.92 -1.58
N GLN A 121 4.77 3.41 -1.20
CA GLN A 121 3.97 2.53 -2.06
C GLN A 121 3.06 3.33 -2.99
N TYR A 122 3.21 3.12 -4.30
CA TYR A 122 2.39 3.80 -5.31
C TYR A 122 1.13 2.98 -5.62
N THR A 123 -0.02 3.48 -5.16
CA THR A 123 -1.34 2.91 -5.49
C THR A 123 -1.99 3.68 -6.63
N PHE A 124 -2.55 2.97 -7.61
CA PHE A 124 -3.33 3.59 -8.67
C PHE A 124 -4.63 4.19 -8.10
N PRO A 125 -5.06 5.38 -8.58
CA PRO A 125 -6.36 5.91 -8.19
C PRO A 125 -7.47 4.98 -8.71
N PRO A 126 -8.55 4.77 -7.94
CA PRO A 126 -9.70 4.04 -8.43
C PRO A 126 -10.34 4.82 -9.59
N GLU A 127 -10.95 4.09 -10.52
CA GLU A 127 -11.63 4.70 -11.66
C GLU A 127 -12.81 5.58 -11.22
N TYR A 128 -13.54 5.16 -10.18
CA TYR A 128 -14.71 5.87 -9.67
C TYR A 128 -14.65 6.01 -8.14
N TYR A 129 -14.86 7.24 -7.66
CA TYR A 129 -15.03 7.52 -6.23
C TYR A 129 -16.51 7.38 -5.85
N ARG A 130 -16.91 6.20 -5.35
CA ARG A 130 -18.27 5.94 -4.86
C ARG A 130 -18.27 5.84 -3.33
N LYS A 131 -19.28 6.42 -2.69
CA LYS A 131 -19.50 6.24 -1.25
C LYS A 131 -20.05 4.83 -0.99
N VAL A 132 -19.36 4.07 -0.14
CA VAL A 132 -19.79 2.73 0.24
C VAL A 132 -20.87 2.84 1.32
N THR A 133 -22.13 2.58 0.95
CA THR A 133 -23.24 2.49 1.91
C THR A 133 -23.30 1.09 2.52
N GLN A 134 -23.87 0.97 3.73
CA GLN A 134 -24.01 -0.34 4.40
C GLN A 134 -24.79 -1.35 3.53
N ARG A 135 -25.91 -0.92 2.93
CA ARG A 135 -26.69 -1.75 2.00
C ARG A 135 -25.87 -2.24 0.82
N TRP A 136 -25.06 -1.37 0.21
CA TRP A 136 -24.20 -1.76 -0.91
C TRP A 136 -23.10 -2.74 -0.46
N ALA A 137 -22.48 -2.51 0.70
CA ALA A 137 -21.47 -3.40 1.26
C ALA A 137 -22.03 -4.79 1.56
N ALA A 138 -23.19 -4.88 2.20
CA ALA A 138 -23.87 -6.14 2.48
C ALA A 138 -24.25 -6.89 1.19
N LYS A 139 -24.82 -6.18 0.21
CA LYS A 139 -25.14 -6.75 -1.11
C LYS A 139 -23.89 -7.26 -1.81
N LYS A 140 -22.81 -6.48 -1.83
CA LYS A 140 -21.55 -6.86 -2.48
C LYS A 140 -20.92 -8.08 -1.80
N ALA A 141 -20.88 -8.14 -0.47
CA ALA A 141 -20.38 -9.27 0.28
C ALA A 141 -21.20 -10.54 0.04
N PHE A 142 -22.53 -10.41 -0.01
CA PHE A 142 -23.42 -11.51 -0.39
C PHE A 142 -23.12 -12.03 -1.81
N CYS A 143 -23.06 -11.13 -2.81
CA CYS A 143 -22.74 -11.52 -4.18
C CYS A 143 -21.38 -12.22 -4.31
N ILE A 144 -20.36 -11.78 -3.56
CA ILE A 144 -19.04 -12.43 -3.54
C ILE A 144 -19.16 -13.86 -2.99
N ARG A 145 -19.90 -14.07 -1.89
CA ARG A 145 -20.12 -15.39 -1.31
C ARG A 145 -20.86 -16.32 -2.28
N VAL A 146 -21.96 -15.86 -2.87
CA VAL A 146 -22.71 -16.63 -3.87
C VAL A 146 -21.82 -17.00 -5.05
N PHE A 147 -21.01 -16.06 -5.54
CA PHE A 147 -20.08 -16.32 -6.64
C PHE A 147 -19.06 -17.40 -6.29
N GLN A 148 -18.49 -17.36 -5.08
CA GLN A 148 -17.54 -18.38 -4.61
C GLN A 148 -18.19 -19.76 -4.52
N GLU A 149 -19.41 -19.86 -4.02
CA GLU A 149 -20.13 -21.14 -3.92
C GLU A 149 -20.47 -21.72 -5.30
N VAL A 150 -21.00 -20.90 -6.22
CA VAL A 150 -21.26 -21.35 -7.60
C VAL A 150 -19.97 -21.80 -8.30
N LYS A 151 -18.85 -21.10 -8.07
CA LYS A 151 -17.54 -21.47 -8.61
C LYS A 151 -17.08 -22.84 -8.09
N LYS A 152 -17.29 -23.15 -6.81
CA LYS A 152 -16.96 -24.45 -6.22
C LYS A 152 -17.79 -25.58 -6.82
N LEU A 153 -19.11 -25.38 -6.95
CA LEU A 153 -20.01 -26.38 -7.53
C LEU A 153 -19.63 -26.72 -8.97
N ARG A 154 -19.41 -25.69 -9.80
CA ARG A 154 -18.97 -25.89 -11.20
C ARG A 154 -17.61 -26.61 -11.30
N ALA A 155 -16.68 -26.30 -10.42
CA ALA A 155 -15.39 -26.98 -10.39
C ALA A 155 -15.54 -28.47 -10.03
N ALA A 156 -16.41 -28.80 -9.08
CA ALA A 156 -16.71 -30.20 -8.71
C ALA A 156 -17.41 -30.96 -9.85
N GLU A 157 -18.35 -30.32 -10.55
CA GLU A 157 -18.99 -30.89 -11.74
C GLU A 157 -17.99 -31.17 -12.85
N GLN A 158 -17.09 -30.22 -13.13
CA GLN A 158 -16.01 -30.41 -14.13
C GLN A 158 -15.07 -31.55 -13.73
N GLN A 159 -14.72 -31.70 -12.45
CA GLN A 159 -13.91 -32.83 -11.97
C GLN A 159 -14.62 -34.16 -12.19
N LYS A 160 -15.92 -34.25 -11.85
CA LYS A 160 -16.73 -35.46 -12.11
C LYS A 160 -16.79 -35.80 -13.59
N GLN A 161 -16.99 -34.80 -14.47
CA GLN A 161 -16.99 -35.00 -15.92
C GLN A 161 -15.63 -35.47 -16.44
N LYS A 162 -14.52 -34.92 -15.92
CA LYS A 162 -13.15 -35.37 -16.26
C LYS A 162 -12.87 -36.80 -15.79
N VAL A 163 -13.29 -37.17 -14.58
CA VAL A 163 -13.18 -38.54 -14.08
C VAL A 163 -14.00 -39.49 -14.94
N ALA A 164 -15.27 -39.17 -15.21
CA ALA A 164 -16.13 -39.97 -16.07
C ALA A 164 -15.60 -40.08 -17.52
N ALA A 165 -14.96 -39.03 -18.05
CA ALA A 165 -14.31 -39.05 -19.36
C ALA A 165 -13.03 -39.90 -19.35
N ALA A 166 -12.25 -39.86 -18.26
CA ALA A 166 -11.06 -40.70 -18.08
C ALA A 166 -11.43 -42.19 -17.95
N GLU A 167 -12.51 -42.50 -17.23
CA GLU A 167 -13.07 -43.86 -17.13
C GLU A 167 -13.59 -44.36 -18.48
N LYS A 168 -14.28 -43.53 -19.26
CA LYS A 168 -14.71 -43.86 -20.64
C LYS A 168 -13.55 -43.97 -21.64
N GLY A 169 -12.40 -43.35 -21.34
CA GLY A 169 -11.20 -43.34 -22.17
C GLY A 169 -10.24 -44.51 -21.91
N GLN A 170 -10.47 -45.35 -20.89
CA GLN A 170 -9.72 -46.59 -20.68
C GLN A 170 -10.29 -47.70 -21.58
N PRO A 171 -9.55 -48.17 -22.61
CA PRO A 171 -10.02 -49.25 -23.45
C PRO A 171 -9.97 -50.56 -22.67
N VAL A 172 -11.07 -51.32 -22.74
CA VAL A 172 -11.20 -52.69 -22.23
C VAL A 172 -9.97 -53.50 -22.64
N SER A 173 -9.12 -53.81 -21.66
CA SER A 173 -8.04 -54.78 -21.82
C SER A 173 -8.63 -56.06 -22.39
N LYS A 174 -8.11 -56.47 -23.55
CA LYS A 174 -8.44 -57.71 -24.26
C LYS A 174 -8.52 -58.86 -23.25
N LYS A 175 -9.67 -59.54 -23.20
CA LYS A 175 -9.75 -60.91 -22.67
C LYS A 175 -8.83 -61.76 -23.55
N ALA A 176 -7.62 -62.03 -23.09
CA ALA A 176 -6.82 -63.12 -23.62
C ALA A 176 -7.52 -64.42 -23.21
N SER A 177 -8.18 -65.04 -24.16
CA SER A 177 -8.61 -66.42 -24.08
C SER A 177 -7.38 -67.31 -24.19
N ASP A 178 -6.90 -67.83 -23.06
CA ASP A 178 -6.01 -69.00 -23.08
C ASP A 178 -6.87 -70.21 -23.44
N GLY A 179 -6.77 -70.63 -24.71
CA GLY A 179 -7.37 -71.84 -25.23
C GLY A 179 -6.55 -73.06 -24.81
N THR A 180 -7.13 -73.85 -23.93
CA THR A 180 -6.78 -75.27 -23.72
C THR A 180 -7.34 -76.09 -24.89
N ALA A 181 -6.49 -76.69 -25.73
CA ALA A 181 -6.80 -77.93 -26.46
C ALA A 181 -5.60 -78.43 -27.30
N VAL A 182 -5.23 -79.69 -27.00
CA VAL A 182 -4.38 -80.66 -27.73
C VAL A 182 -2.86 -80.50 -27.61
#